data_AF-A0A9D6VWM3-F1
#
_entry.id   AF-A0A9D6VWM3-F1
#
_cell.length_a   1.000
_cell.length_b   1.000
_cell.length_c   1.000
_cell.angle_alpha   90.00
_cell.angle_beta   90.00
_cell.angle_gamma   90.00
#
_symmetry.space_group_name_H-M   'P 1'
#
loop_
_entity.id
_entity.type
_entity.pdbx_description
1 polymer ?
#
loop_
_entity_poly.entity_id
_entity_poly.type
_entity_poly.pdbx_seq_one_letter_code
_entity_poly.pdbx_strand_id
1 'polypeptide(L)'
;MGYARFILIVAGVLALPGCKLSDSSASACAATDVLVSAVNVSIDGQGFFAFEVANETLYGREGDFCVNQSGYLINGAGHYVLGFEPIGSGAVFNTGALERIALAPTNGSGGLLSDVQISAAGVVEGVYTPGGNVIAAKVGLATFTASQNLQTVNTVMCRETVASGGALIGEPATGVFGNIQAGLEGSYACEQGRFDLQVLGQGYFALNNAGTMHYDAGIILGVDRDGYYVDNHGYRVTGYAVDAGGSIVPARVDLSAVTTEVAPIATSSMTLDANLDPGAGQPVNGTFDKDQTDSYNEVVEVTVYDSLGQAHTAALYFVKTAVADIWHLYAYFDDTLMRVGGAAFQVVTFAGGALSSSASIGYDAVMLTNGAESQAITLDVTALTQAGAAFVVNAIVQDGYPVGAVTTTHIAANGEIRLDLSNGRSGVLYAQLLLAKFAGAGELDPSGDAETYVQSAASGAPVLDVPGASGVGVISATAR
;
A
#
# COMPACT_ATOMS: atom_id res chain seq x y z
N MET A 1 25.06 23.21 -53.64
CA MET A 1 24.87 21.98 -52.86
C MET A 1 23.62 22.15 -52.03
N GLY A 2 22.54 21.49 -52.42
CA GLY A 2 21.24 21.59 -51.75
C GLY A 2 21.13 20.59 -50.61
N TYR A 3 20.51 21.01 -49.51
CA TYR A 3 19.92 20.09 -48.54
C TYR A 3 18.52 20.60 -48.21
N ALA A 4 17.54 19.75 -48.48
CA ALA A 4 16.13 19.95 -48.20
C ALA A 4 15.89 19.92 -46.68
N ARG A 5 15.10 20.86 -46.15
CA ARG A 5 14.50 20.76 -44.83
C ARG A 5 13.05 20.34 -45.00
N PHE A 6 12.76 19.11 -44.57
CA PHE A 6 11.41 18.56 -44.49
C PHE A 6 10.61 19.30 -43.40
N ILE A 7 9.37 19.60 -43.75
CA ILE A 7 8.33 20.19 -42.90
C ILE A 7 7.74 19.08 -42.02
N LEU A 8 7.68 19.29 -40.71
CA LEU A 8 6.78 18.55 -39.81
C LEU A 8 5.82 19.56 -39.18
N ILE A 9 4.58 19.56 -39.65
CA ILE A 9 3.47 20.28 -39.02
C ILE A 9 2.98 19.39 -37.89
N VAL A 10 3.29 19.75 -36.65
CA VAL A 10 2.63 19.19 -35.47
C VAL A 10 1.38 20.03 -35.23
N ALA A 11 0.21 19.41 -35.39
CA ALA A 11 -1.08 20.02 -35.10
C ALA A 11 -1.18 20.27 -33.59
N GLY A 12 -1.21 21.55 -33.20
CA GLY A 12 -1.59 21.98 -31.86
C GLY A 12 -3.10 21.88 -31.69
N VAL A 13 -3.54 21.13 -30.69
CA VAL A 13 -4.93 21.19 -30.21
C VAL A 13 -5.05 22.41 -29.31
N LEU A 14 -5.91 23.35 -29.69
CA LEU A 14 -6.36 24.45 -28.84
C LEU A 14 -7.12 23.87 -27.64
N ALA A 15 -6.61 24.11 -26.42
CA ALA A 15 -7.35 23.88 -25.20
C ALA A 15 -8.42 24.97 -25.00
N LEU A 16 -9.69 24.57 -24.90
CA LEU A 16 -10.76 25.39 -24.32
C LEU A 16 -10.72 25.25 -22.79
N PRO A 17 -10.95 26.33 -22.02
CA PRO A 17 -10.91 26.29 -20.56
C PRO A 17 -12.22 25.70 -20.03
N GLY A 18 -12.17 24.53 -19.39
CA GLY A 18 -13.35 24.02 -18.67
C GLY A 18 -13.36 22.54 -18.29
N CYS A 19 -12.59 21.65 -18.93
CA CYS A 19 -12.54 20.24 -18.53
C CYS A 19 -11.28 19.96 -17.72
N LYS A 20 -11.43 19.80 -16.41
CA LYS A 20 -10.43 19.11 -15.59
C LYS A 20 -10.49 17.63 -15.94
N LEU A 21 -9.44 17.12 -16.57
CA LEU A 21 -9.10 15.70 -16.57
C LEU A 21 -8.66 15.34 -15.15
N SER A 22 -9.53 14.71 -14.37
CA SER A 22 -9.16 13.99 -13.15
C SER A 22 -9.60 12.55 -13.30
N ASP A 23 -9.01 11.86 -14.26
CA ASP A 23 -8.95 10.41 -14.27
C ASP A 23 -7.76 10.01 -15.16
N SER A 24 -6.65 9.61 -14.56
CA SER A 24 -5.42 9.25 -15.27
C SER A 24 -5.28 7.75 -15.53
N SER A 25 -6.34 6.97 -15.33
CA SER A 25 -6.45 5.59 -15.81
C SER A 25 -7.66 5.52 -16.76
N ALA A 26 -7.43 5.84 -18.03
CA ALA A 26 -8.48 5.69 -19.05
C ALA A 26 -8.89 4.21 -19.12
N SER A 27 -10.07 3.89 -18.57
CA SER A 27 -10.69 2.58 -18.73
C SER A 27 -10.82 2.29 -20.23
N ALA A 28 -10.39 1.11 -20.66
CA ALA A 28 -10.62 0.59 -22.01
C ALA A 28 -12.13 0.60 -22.34
N CYS A 29 -12.99 0.47 -21.33
CA CYS A 29 -14.44 0.57 -21.47
C CYS A 29 -14.96 2.01 -21.65
N ALA A 30 -14.13 3.03 -21.39
CA ALA A 30 -14.39 4.44 -21.68
C ALA A 30 -13.74 4.93 -23.00
N ALA A 31 -13.02 4.05 -23.71
CA ALA A 31 -12.37 4.39 -24.98
C ALA A 31 -13.36 4.34 -26.16
N THR A 32 -13.01 5.01 -27.28
CA THR A 32 -13.79 4.99 -28.54
C THR A 32 -13.82 3.62 -29.25
N ASP A 33 -13.12 2.61 -28.70
CA ASP A 33 -12.96 1.27 -29.28
C ASP A 33 -13.87 0.20 -28.67
N VAL A 34 -15.00 0.63 -28.11
CA VAL A 34 -16.00 -0.23 -27.47
C VAL A 34 -17.25 -0.38 -28.36
N LEU A 35 -17.70 -1.63 -28.58
CA LEU A 35 -18.94 -1.96 -29.30
C LEU A 35 -20.19 -1.73 -28.43
N VAL A 36 -20.10 -2.07 -27.14
CA VAL A 36 -21.20 -1.93 -26.16
C VAL A 36 -20.63 -1.47 -24.81
N SER A 37 -21.26 -0.46 -24.22
CA SER A 37 -20.86 0.16 -22.95
C SER A 37 -20.82 -0.82 -21.77
N ALA A 38 -20.17 -0.40 -20.69
CA ALA A 38 -19.83 -1.25 -19.55
C ALA A 38 -21.04 -1.90 -18.83
N VAL A 39 -20.90 -3.19 -18.52
CA VAL A 39 -21.70 -3.98 -17.59
C VAL A 39 -20.87 -4.17 -16.32
N ASN A 40 -21.41 -3.72 -15.19
CA ASN A 40 -20.73 -3.82 -13.90
C ASN A 40 -21.28 -5.00 -13.11
N VAL A 41 -20.40 -5.95 -12.81
CA VAL A 41 -20.69 -7.13 -11.99
C VAL A 41 -19.76 -7.27 -10.79
N SER A 42 -20.19 -8.02 -9.79
CA SER A 42 -19.37 -8.43 -8.65
C SER A 42 -19.61 -9.89 -8.30
N ILE A 43 -18.73 -10.47 -7.47
CA ILE A 43 -18.82 -11.85 -7.00
C ILE A 43 -19.23 -11.87 -5.52
N ASP A 44 -20.44 -12.35 -5.24
CA ASP A 44 -20.84 -12.74 -3.90
C ASP A 44 -20.33 -14.16 -3.59
N GLY A 45 -19.15 -14.25 -2.97
CA GLY A 45 -18.51 -15.52 -2.61
C GLY A 45 -17.00 -15.43 -2.54
N GLN A 46 -16.31 -16.56 -2.71
CA GLN A 46 -14.83 -16.72 -2.64
C GLN A 46 -14.18 -16.81 -4.04
N GLY A 47 -14.96 -16.62 -5.10
CA GLY A 47 -14.50 -16.76 -6.48
C GLY A 47 -13.70 -15.57 -7.00
N PHE A 48 -12.98 -15.80 -8.09
CA PHE A 48 -12.29 -14.80 -8.90
C PHE A 48 -12.74 -14.93 -10.35
N PHE A 49 -12.89 -13.81 -11.05
CA PHE A 49 -12.90 -13.81 -12.50
C PHE A 49 -11.52 -14.22 -13.03
N ALA A 50 -11.50 -14.90 -14.18
CA ALA A 50 -10.28 -15.26 -14.87
C ALA A 50 -10.11 -14.38 -16.13
N PHE A 51 -8.90 -13.85 -16.29
CA PHE A 51 -8.55 -12.94 -17.38
C PHE A 51 -7.36 -13.46 -18.15
N GLU A 52 -7.39 -13.33 -19.47
CA GLU A 52 -6.20 -13.56 -20.28
C GLU A 52 -5.44 -12.24 -20.47
N VAL A 53 -4.20 -12.22 -19.97
CA VAL A 53 -3.27 -11.10 -20.02
C VAL A 53 -1.96 -11.59 -20.65
N ALA A 54 -1.64 -11.09 -21.85
CA ALA A 54 -0.41 -11.47 -22.57
C ALA A 54 -0.18 -13.01 -22.71
N ASN A 55 -1.27 -13.77 -22.95
CA ASN A 55 -1.33 -15.24 -23.01
C ASN A 55 -1.12 -15.96 -21.66
N GLU A 56 -1.25 -15.25 -20.55
CA GLU A 56 -1.30 -15.83 -19.21
C GLU A 56 -2.69 -15.65 -18.61
N THR A 57 -3.16 -16.63 -17.83
CA THR A 57 -4.37 -16.47 -17.03
C THR A 57 -4.03 -15.80 -15.71
N LEU A 58 -4.57 -14.60 -15.49
CA LEU A 58 -4.56 -13.92 -14.20
C LEU A 58 -5.97 -13.90 -13.60
N TYR A 59 -6.06 -13.67 -12.30
CA TYR A 59 -7.29 -13.75 -11.55
C TYR A 59 -7.55 -12.44 -10.82
N GLY A 60 -8.79 -11.99 -10.79
CA GLY A 60 -9.17 -10.76 -10.12
C GLY A 60 -10.66 -10.75 -9.81
N ARG A 61 -11.11 -9.74 -9.06
CA ARG A 61 -12.55 -9.54 -8.79
C ARG A 61 -13.15 -8.32 -9.47
N GLU A 62 -12.35 -7.67 -10.31
CA GLU A 62 -12.80 -6.57 -11.13
C GLU A 62 -13.90 -7.04 -12.10
N GLY A 63 -15.08 -6.42 -12.04
CA GLY A 63 -16.22 -6.77 -12.89
C GLY A 63 -16.70 -5.64 -13.78
N ASP A 64 -15.83 -4.71 -14.18
CA ASP A 64 -16.16 -3.61 -15.10
C ASP A 64 -16.02 -4.04 -16.57
N PHE A 65 -16.94 -4.88 -17.03
CA PHE A 65 -16.81 -5.52 -18.33
C PHE A 65 -17.40 -4.71 -19.47
N CYS A 66 -16.78 -4.74 -20.64
CA CYS A 66 -17.34 -4.17 -21.87
C CYS A 66 -16.98 -5.02 -23.09
N VAL A 67 -17.62 -4.76 -24.23
CA VAL A 67 -17.30 -5.48 -25.48
C VAL A 67 -16.40 -4.61 -26.35
N ASN A 68 -15.19 -5.09 -26.66
CA ASN A 68 -14.28 -4.39 -27.57
C ASN A 68 -14.73 -4.50 -29.04
N GLN A 69 -14.16 -3.70 -29.95
CA GLN A 69 -14.45 -3.76 -31.40
C GLN A 69 -14.24 -5.13 -32.07
N SER A 70 -13.44 -6.02 -31.48
CA SER A 70 -13.25 -7.38 -32.00
C SER A 70 -14.35 -8.35 -31.54
N GLY A 71 -15.34 -7.87 -30.77
CA GLY A 71 -16.45 -8.67 -30.28
C GLY A 71 -16.08 -9.53 -29.06
N TYR A 72 -15.07 -9.15 -28.27
CA TYR A 72 -14.73 -9.88 -27.05
C TYR A 72 -15.12 -9.09 -25.80
N LEU A 73 -15.58 -9.82 -24.78
CA LEU A 73 -15.75 -9.27 -23.45
C LEU A 73 -14.36 -9.04 -22.82
N ILE A 74 -14.11 -7.81 -22.40
CA ILE A 74 -12.88 -7.37 -21.75
C ILE A 74 -13.21 -6.64 -20.44
N ASN A 75 -12.26 -6.56 -19.52
CA ASN A 75 -12.35 -5.66 -18.37
C ASN A 75 -11.94 -4.22 -18.72
N GLY A 76 -12.02 -3.31 -17.74
CA GLY A 76 -11.58 -1.93 -17.87
C GLY A 76 -10.11 -1.74 -18.21
N ALA A 77 -9.25 -2.75 -18.01
CA ALA A 77 -7.85 -2.73 -18.44
C ALA A 77 -7.63 -3.29 -19.87
N GLY A 78 -8.69 -3.76 -20.54
CA GLY A 78 -8.62 -4.36 -21.88
C GLY A 78 -8.19 -5.83 -21.92
N HIS A 79 -8.18 -6.50 -20.78
CA HIS A 79 -7.88 -7.93 -20.65
C HIS A 79 -9.10 -8.78 -20.94
N TYR A 80 -8.93 -9.90 -21.63
CA TYR A 80 -10.05 -10.75 -22.06
C TYR A 80 -10.67 -11.49 -20.88
N VAL A 81 -11.98 -11.37 -20.70
CA VAL A 81 -12.72 -12.17 -19.72
C VAL A 81 -12.84 -13.60 -20.24
N LEU A 82 -12.55 -14.57 -19.39
CA LEU A 82 -12.60 -15.97 -19.75
C LEU A 82 -13.87 -16.66 -19.22
N GLY A 83 -14.37 -17.62 -20.00
CA GLY A 83 -15.57 -18.38 -19.68
C GLY A 83 -15.68 -19.67 -20.46
N PHE A 84 -16.82 -20.32 -20.33
CA PHE A 84 -17.15 -21.57 -20.98
C PHE A 84 -17.99 -21.32 -22.22
N GLU A 85 -17.59 -21.94 -23.33
CA GLU A 85 -18.36 -21.88 -24.57
C GLU A 85 -19.66 -22.70 -24.45
N PRO A 86 -20.76 -22.25 -25.09
CA PRO A 86 -22.00 -23.01 -25.14
C PRO A 86 -21.88 -24.26 -26.04
N ILE A 87 -22.48 -25.36 -25.60
CA ILE A 87 -22.65 -26.58 -26.39
C ILE A 87 -23.93 -26.43 -27.21
N GLY A 88 -23.77 -26.03 -28.47
CA GLY A 88 -24.89 -25.75 -29.37
C GLY A 88 -25.56 -24.41 -29.04
N SER A 89 -26.89 -24.32 -29.22
CA SER A 89 -27.66 -23.08 -29.05
C SER A 89 -28.36 -22.96 -27.68
N GLY A 90 -27.95 -23.74 -26.68
CA GLY A 90 -28.61 -23.83 -25.38
C GLY A 90 -27.73 -23.37 -24.21
N ALA A 91 -28.30 -23.37 -23.01
CA ALA A 91 -27.62 -22.99 -21.76
C ALA A 91 -26.79 -24.14 -21.13
N VAL A 92 -26.17 -24.97 -21.97
CA VAL A 92 -25.24 -26.03 -21.55
C VAL A 92 -23.86 -25.61 -22.00
N PHE A 93 -22.84 -25.70 -21.15
CA PHE A 93 -21.53 -25.13 -21.42
C PHE A 93 -20.41 -26.18 -21.32
N ASN A 94 -19.35 -25.99 -22.12
CA ASN A 94 -18.17 -26.84 -22.08
C ASN A 94 -17.25 -26.40 -20.94
N THR A 95 -17.34 -27.08 -19.79
CA THR A 95 -16.53 -26.76 -18.60
C THR A 95 -15.11 -27.36 -18.63
N GLY A 96 -14.64 -27.86 -19.77
CA GLY A 96 -13.34 -28.52 -19.91
C GLY A 96 -12.15 -27.55 -20.01
N ALA A 97 -12.39 -26.31 -20.44
CA ALA A 97 -11.37 -25.26 -20.55
C ALA A 97 -12.04 -23.88 -20.50
N LEU A 98 -11.27 -22.87 -20.11
CA LEU A 98 -11.66 -21.48 -20.21
C LEU A 98 -11.20 -20.90 -21.54
N GLU A 99 -12.08 -20.16 -22.20
CA GLU A 99 -11.84 -19.49 -23.47
C GLU A 99 -12.31 -18.03 -23.41
N ARG A 100 -11.81 -17.19 -24.32
CA ARG A 100 -12.22 -15.79 -24.39
C ARG A 100 -13.71 -15.69 -24.71
N ILE A 101 -14.45 -14.91 -23.94
CA ILE A 101 -15.89 -14.72 -24.18
C ILE A 101 -16.09 -13.83 -25.42
N ALA A 102 -16.62 -14.42 -26.48
CA ALA A 102 -16.92 -13.73 -27.74
C ALA A 102 -18.42 -13.45 -27.88
N LEU A 103 -18.76 -12.20 -28.21
CA LEU A 103 -20.07 -11.74 -28.64
C LEU A 103 -20.00 -11.28 -30.09
N ALA A 104 -20.78 -11.94 -30.95
CA ALA A 104 -20.83 -11.59 -32.36
C ALA A 104 -21.33 -10.13 -32.54
N PRO A 105 -20.76 -9.34 -33.46
CA PRO A 105 -21.28 -8.00 -33.76
C PRO A 105 -22.70 -8.03 -34.33
N THR A 106 -23.08 -9.14 -34.96
CA THR A 106 -24.42 -9.36 -35.52
C THR A 106 -24.95 -10.75 -35.19
N ASN A 107 -26.26 -10.85 -34.95
CA ASN A 107 -26.93 -12.16 -34.84
C ASN A 107 -27.24 -12.76 -36.22
N GLY A 108 -27.78 -13.99 -36.24
CA GLY A 108 -28.20 -14.68 -37.47
C GLY A 108 -29.32 -13.99 -38.28
N SER A 109 -30.00 -13.00 -37.69
CA SER A 109 -31.03 -12.17 -38.34
C SER A 109 -30.48 -10.83 -38.85
N GLY A 110 -29.17 -10.57 -38.72
CA GLY A 110 -28.53 -9.32 -39.10
C GLY A 110 -28.75 -8.15 -38.13
N GLY A 111 -29.30 -8.40 -36.93
CA GLY A 111 -29.40 -7.41 -35.86
C GLY A 111 -28.04 -7.10 -35.27
N LEU A 112 -27.80 -5.83 -34.93
CA LEU A 112 -26.56 -5.38 -34.32
C LEU A 112 -26.60 -5.61 -32.81
N LEU A 113 -25.45 -5.98 -32.23
CA LEU A 113 -25.28 -6.05 -30.78
C LEU A 113 -25.51 -4.65 -30.19
N SER A 114 -26.44 -4.53 -29.25
CA SER A 114 -26.83 -3.27 -28.63
C SER A 114 -26.59 -3.23 -27.13
N ASP A 115 -26.59 -4.38 -26.46
CA ASP A 115 -26.37 -4.50 -25.02
C ASP A 115 -25.80 -5.89 -24.66
N VAL A 116 -25.26 -6.03 -23.45
CA VAL A 116 -24.82 -7.31 -22.88
C VAL A 116 -25.43 -7.48 -21.51
N GLN A 117 -25.91 -8.69 -21.22
CA GLN A 117 -26.48 -9.04 -19.92
C GLN A 117 -25.72 -10.22 -19.33
N ILE A 118 -25.43 -10.15 -18.03
CA ILE A 118 -24.81 -11.24 -17.28
C ILE A 118 -25.75 -11.59 -16.13
N SER A 119 -26.28 -12.82 -16.17
CA SER A 119 -27.16 -13.33 -15.10
C SER A 119 -26.37 -13.69 -13.84
N ALA A 120 -27.07 -13.95 -12.73
CA ALA A 120 -26.42 -14.36 -11.48
C ALA A 120 -25.70 -15.73 -11.57
N ALA A 121 -26.14 -16.59 -12.49
CA ALA A 121 -25.45 -17.82 -12.84
C ALA A 121 -24.29 -17.61 -13.84
N GLY A 122 -23.99 -16.36 -14.19
CA GLY A 122 -22.93 -15.96 -15.11
C GLY A 122 -23.19 -16.25 -16.57
N VAL A 123 -24.41 -16.59 -16.97
CA VAL A 123 -24.75 -16.69 -18.40
C VAL A 123 -24.66 -15.30 -19.02
N VAL A 124 -23.82 -15.17 -20.05
CA VAL A 124 -23.58 -13.97 -20.84
C VAL A 124 -24.47 -14.00 -22.08
N GLU A 125 -25.36 -13.03 -22.19
CA GLU A 125 -26.25 -12.86 -23.34
C GLU A 125 -25.94 -11.55 -24.06
N GLY A 126 -25.77 -11.62 -25.38
CA GLY A 126 -25.79 -10.44 -26.24
C GLY A 126 -27.23 -10.08 -26.59
N VAL A 127 -27.60 -8.82 -26.44
CA VAL A 127 -28.92 -8.29 -26.84
C VAL A 127 -28.78 -7.64 -28.20
N TYR A 128 -29.56 -8.08 -29.18
CA TYR A 128 -29.46 -7.63 -30.56
C TYR A 128 -30.72 -6.92 -31.04
N THR A 129 -30.52 -5.84 -31.81
CA THR A 129 -31.61 -5.06 -32.39
C THR A 129 -31.50 -5.01 -33.92
N PRO A 130 -32.48 -5.55 -34.67
CA PRO A 130 -33.55 -6.46 -34.24
C PRO A 130 -33.06 -7.89 -33.99
N GLY A 131 -33.68 -8.64 -33.09
CA GLY A 131 -33.51 -10.10 -33.01
C GLY A 131 -33.14 -10.69 -31.64
N GLY A 132 -33.36 -9.96 -30.55
CA GLY A 132 -33.48 -10.52 -29.20
C GLY A 132 -32.15 -10.95 -28.58
N ASN A 133 -32.22 -11.74 -27.52
CA ASN A 133 -31.06 -12.18 -26.75
C ASN A 133 -30.47 -13.47 -27.32
N VAL A 134 -29.14 -13.55 -27.41
CA VAL A 134 -28.39 -14.75 -27.80
C VAL A 134 -27.36 -15.07 -26.74
N ILE A 135 -27.38 -16.30 -26.24
CA ILE A 135 -26.37 -16.80 -25.29
C ILE A 135 -25.02 -16.85 -26.01
N ALA A 136 -24.04 -16.16 -25.43
CA ALA A 136 -22.68 -16.10 -25.96
C ALA A 136 -21.74 -17.06 -25.22
N ALA A 137 -21.80 -17.07 -23.88
CA ALA A 137 -20.94 -17.88 -23.03
C ALA A 137 -21.51 -17.96 -21.61
N LYS A 138 -20.81 -18.66 -20.73
CA LYS A 138 -20.97 -18.54 -19.28
C LYS A 138 -19.65 -18.12 -18.66
N VAL A 139 -19.65 -17.08 -17.82
CA VAL A 139 -18.44 -16.62 -17.11
C VAL A 139 -17.85 -17.78 -16.30
N GLY A 140 -16.54 -17.98 -16.39
CA GLY A 140 -15.83 -18.96 -15.59
C GLY A 140 -15.27 -18.30 -14.33
N LEU A 141 -15.45 -18.94 -13.18
CA LEU A 141 -14.85 -18.50 -11.92
C LEU A 141 -13.74 -19.45 -11.47
N ALA A 142 -12.73 -18.89 -10.84
CA ALA A 142 -11.66 -19.61 -10.19
C ALA A 142 -11.78 -19.54 -8.66
N THR A 143 -11.41 -20.61 -7.97
CA THR A 143 -11.18 -20.62 -6.52
C THR A 143 -9.86 -21.32 -6.22
N PHE A 144 -9.31 -21.07 -5.04
CA PHE A 144 -8.01 -21.59 -4.61
C PHE A 144 -8.13 -22.20 -3.22
N THR A 145 -7.39 -23.27 -2.96
CA THR A 145 -7.36 -23.91 -1.63
C THR A 145 -6.79 -22.96 -0.58
N ALA A 146 -5.85 -22.10 -0.98
CA ALA A 146 -5.28 -21.05 -0.14
C ALA A 146 -5.17 -19.74 -0.93
N SER A 147 -6.31 -19.08 -1.20
CA SER A 147 -6.38 -17.80 -1.93
C SER A 147 -5.50 -16.70 -1.34
N GLN A 148 -5.20 -16.78 -0.04
CA GLN A 148 -4.28 -15.88 0.65
C GLN A 148 -2.84 -15.94 0.14
N ASN A 149 -2.44 -17.05 -0.48
CA ASN A 149 -1.09 -17.26 -0.99
C ASN A 149 -0.95 -16.94 -2.48
N LEU A 150 -1.95 -16.32 -3.09
CA LEU A 150 -1.85 -15.81 -4.45
C LEU A 150 -0.81 -14.69 -4.51
N GLN A 151 -0.08 -14.61 -5.62
CA GLN A 151 0.89 -13.54 -5.85
C GLN A 151 0.18 -12.35 -6.49
N THR A 152 0.19 -11.20 -5.81
CA THR A 152 -0.24 -9.92 -6.40
C THR A 152 0.65 -9.56 -7.58
N VAL A 153 0.03 -9.32 -8.75
CA VAL A 153 0.72 -8.88 -9.97
C VAL A 153 0.63 -7.36 -10.11
N ASN A 154 -0.54 -6.80 -9.81
CA ASN A 154 -0.79 -5.35 -9.77
C ASN A 154 -1.99 -5.09 -8.82
N THR A 155 -2.56 -3.88 -8.85
CA THR A 155 -3.67 -3.48 -7.96
C THR A 155 -4.93 -4.34 -8.08
N VAL A 156 -5.16 -5.00 -9.22
CA VAL A 156 -6.46 -5.63 -9.56
C VAL A 156 -6.35 -7.09 -10.02
N MET A 157 -5.12 -7.59 -10.20
CA MET A 157 -4.84 -8.95 -10.67
C MET A 157 -3.85 -9.70 -9.79
N CYS A 158 -4.08 -10.99 -9.70
CA CYS A 158 -3.25 -11.97 -9.01
C CYS A 158 -2.94 -13.20 -9.86
N ARG A 159 -1.86 -13.87 -9.48
CA ARG A 159 -1.31 -15.06 -10.11
C ARG A 159 -1.32 -16.22 -9.13
N GLU A 160 -1.62 -17.41 -9.63
CA GLU A 160 -1.49 -18.63 -8.83
C GLU A 160 -0.04 -18.91 -8.42
N THR A 161 0.14 -19.49 -7.24
CA THR A 161 1.43 -19.94 -6.72
C THR A 161 1.37 -21.40 -6.31
N VAL A 162 2.53 -22.03 -6.11
CA VAL A 162 2.59 -23.37 -5.52
C VAL A 162 1.92 -23.40 -4.14
N ALA A 163 1.98 -22.30 -3.39
CA ALA A 163 1.42 -22.18 -2.05
C ALA A 163 -0.09 -21.89 -2.03
N SER A 164 -0.66 -21.26 -3.08
CA SER A 164 -2.12 -21.10 -3.21
C SER A 164 -2.83 -22.39 -3.59
N GLY A 165 -2.08 -23.33 -4.18
CA GLY A 165 -2.62 -24.40 -5.00
C GLY A 165 -3.00 -23.90 -6.40
N GLY A 166 -3.17 -24.83 -7.33
CA GLY A 166 -3.65 -24.50 -8.68
C GLY A 166 -5.11 -24.06 -8.66
N ALA A 167 -5.49 -23.23 -9.63
CA ALA A 167 -6.86 -22.76 -9.76
C ALA A 167 -7.85 -23.93 -9.95
N LEU A 168 -8.85 -24.03 -9.06
CA LEU A 168 -10.04 -24.81 -9.31
C LEU A 168 -10.99 -23.94 -10.12
N ILE A 169 -11.40 -24.40 -11.30
CA ILE A 169 -12.27 -23.66 -12.21
C ILE A 169 -13.69 -24.24 -12.17
N GLY A 170 -14.71 -23.39 -12.18
CA GLY A 170 -16.09 -23.82 -12.19
C GLY A 170 -17.08 -22.73 -12.57
N GLU A 171 -18.35 -23.12 -12.56
CA GLU A 171 -19.46 -22.24 -12.91
C GLU A 171 -19.90 -21.39 -11.71
N PRO A 172 -20.28 -20.12 -11.91
CA PRO A 172 -20.98 -19.33 -10.91
C PRO A 172 -22.24 -20.03 -10.40
N ALA A 173 -22.64 -19.68 -9.17
CA ALA A 173 -23.76 -20.25 -8.43
C ALA A 173 -23.64 -21.76 -8.17
N THR A 174 -22.42 -22.31 -8.20
CA THR A 174 -22.13 -23.70 -7.84
C THR A 174 -21.03 -23.79 -6.78
N GLY A 175 -21.15 -24.74 -5.86
CA GLY A 175 -20.09 -25.07 -4.89
C GLY A 175 -19.51 -23.85 -4.15
N VAL A 176 -18.19 -23.66 -4.27
CA VAL A 176 -17.40 -22.61 -3.60
C VAL A 176 -17.20 -21.35 -4.47
N PHE A 177 -17.71 -21.33 -5.70
CA PHE A 177 -17.37 -20.29 -6.69
C PHE A 177 -18.11 -18.96 -6.46
N GLY A 178 -19.18 -18.95 -5.68
CA GLY A 178 -19.99 -17.74 -5.44
C GLY A 178 -20.97 -17.43 -6.56
N ASN A 179 -21.79 -16.40 -6.38
CA ASN A 179 -22.77 -15.90 -7.34
C ASN A 179 -22.26 -14.62 -8.02
N ILE A 180 -22.65 -14.39 -9.26
CA ILE A 180 -22.47 -13.08 -9.89
C ILE A 180 -23.67 -12.19 -9.53
N GLN A 181 -23.44 -10.91 -9.31
CA GLN A 181 -24.52 -9.94 -9.09
C GLN A 181 -24.20 -8.62 -9.80
N ALA A 182 -25.23 -7.80 -10.00
CA ALA A 182 -25.06 -6.47 -10.55
C ALA A 182 -24.42 -5.56 -9.49
N GLY A 183 -23.40 -4.79 -9.89
CA GLY A 183 -22.67 -3.90 -8.99
C GLY A 183 -21.19 -3.83 -9.35
N LEU A 184 -20.46 -2.93 -8.72
CA LEU A 184 -19.00 -2.93 -8.77
C LEU A 184 -18.50 -3.52 -7.46
N GLU A 185 -17.75 -4.62 -7.51
CA GLU A 185 -16.80 -4.89 -6.43
C GLU A 185 -15.63 -3.94 -6.63
N GLY A 186 -15.04 -3.43 -5.54
CA GLY A 186 -13.76 -2.72 -5.62
C GLY A 186 -12.73 -3.58 -6.37
N SER A 187 -11.83 -2.93 -7.09
CA SER A 187 -10.85 -3.62 -7.94
C SER A 187 -9.74 -4.19 -7.05
N TYR A 188 -9.98 -5.37 -6.49
CA TYR A 188 -9.08 -6.04 -5.56
C TYR A 188 -8.21 -7.04 -6.31
N ALA A 189 -6.88 -6.93 -6.19
CA ALA A 189 -5.95 -7.91 -6.74
C ALA A 189 -6.22 -9.31 -6.22
N CYS A 190 -6.14 -9.44 -4.89
CA CYS A 190 -6.20 -10.68 -4.12
C CYS A 190 -7.12 -10.45 -2.93
N GLU A 191 -7.62 -11.52 -2.30
CA GLU A 191 -8.34 -11.41 -1.00
C GLU A 191 -7.44 -10.90 0.14
N GLN A 192 -6.13 -10.79 -0.11
CA GLN A 192 -5.16 -10.16 0.78
C GLN A 192 -5.49 -8.70 1.03
N GLY A 193 -5.62 -8.34 2.32
CA GLY A 193 -5.79 -6.95 2.75
C GLY A 193 -7.23 -6.47 2.90
N ARG A 194 -8.23 -7.37 2.82
CA ARG A 194 -9.59 -7.03 3.22
C ARG A 194 -9.79 -7.19 4.73
N PHE A 195 -10.49 -6.23 5.33
CA PHE A 195 -10.82 -6.27 6.75
C PHE A 195 -12.30 -5.99 6.96
N ASP A 196 -12.98 -6.86 7.70
CA ASP A 196 -14.25 -6.49 8.32
C ASP A 196 -13.92 -5.60 9.52
N LEU A 197 -14.29 -4.33 9.42
CA LEU A 197 -14.08 -3.33 10.46
C LEU A 197 -15.39 -2.98 11.13
N GLN A 198 -15.39 -2.96 12.46
CA GLN A 198 -16.54 -2.56 13.26
C GLN A 198 -16.14 -1.58 14.34
N VAL A 199 -16.94 -0.53 14.53
CA VAL A 199 -16.79 0.38 15.67
C VAL A 199 -17.41 -0.26 16.90
N LEU A 200 -16.60 -0.43 17.95
CA LEU A 200 -17.06 -0.81 19.28
C LEU A 200 -17.12 0.43 20.17
N GLY A 201 -18.32 0.97 20.35
CA GLY A 201 -18.58 2.17 21.14
C GLY A 201 -19.18 3.30 20.30
N GLN A 202 -18.89 4.54 20.65
CA GLN A 202 -19.40 5.72 19.93
C GLN A 202 -18.51 6.08 18.75
N GLY A 203 -19.07 6.14 17.55
CA GLY A 203 -18.38 6.68 16.38
C GLY A 203 -18.81 6.00 15.09
N TYR A 204 -18.42 6.62 13.98
CA TYR A 204 -18.64 6.11 12.63
C TYR A 204 -17.36 6.31 11.82
N PHE A 205 -17.02 5.37 10.95
CA PHE A 205 -16.05 5.60 9.89
C PHE A 205 -16.52 6.77 9.02
N ALA A 206 -15.59 7.62 8.59
CA ALA A 206 -15.87 8.74 7.72
C ALA A 206 -15.45 8.41 6.28
N LEU A 207 -16.42 8.32 5.39
CA LEU A 207 -16.29 7.83 4.03
C LEU A 207 -16.54 8.97 3.04
N ASN A 208 -15.69 9.14 2.04
CA ASN A 208 -15.81 10.19 1.03
C ASN A 208 -16.33 9.59 -0.29
N ASN A 209 -17.51 10.04 -0.70
CA ASN A 209 -18.10 9.73 -1.99
C ASN A 209 -18.10 11.00 -2.86
N ALA A 210 -17.11 11.11 -3.75
CA ALA A 210 -17.00 12.23 -4.69
C ALA A 210 -17.14 13.64 -4.05
N GLY A 211 -16.64 13.81 -2.83
CA GLY A 211 -16.68 15.05 -2.05
C GLY A 211 -17.80 15.14 -1.01
N THR A 212 -18.76 14.21 -1.03
CA THR A 212 -19.82 14.10 -0.01
C THR A 212 -19.39 13.12 1.06
N MET A 213 -19.54 13.49 2.34
CA MET A 213 -19.18 12.61 3.45
C MET A 213 -20.35 11.73 3.87
N HIS A 214 -20.08 10.43 3.92
CA HIS A 214 -20.92 9.36 4.42
C HIS A 214 -20.32 8.78 5.71
N TYR A 215 -21.16 8.18 6.54
CA TYR A 215 -20.79 7.66 7.85
C TYR A 215 -21.36 6.26 8.06
N ASP A 216 -20.53 5.33 8.54
CA ASP A 216 -20.93 3.95 8.80
C ASP A 216 -20.30 3.43 10.10
N ALA A 217 -21.02 2.62 10.86
CA ALA A 217 -20.52 1.98 12.07
C ALA A 217 -19.72 0.69 11.78
N GLY A 218 -19.83 0.13 10.58
CA GLY A 218 -19.02 -1.01 10.15
C GLY A 218 -18.80 -1.00 8.64
N ILE A 219 -17.60 -1.35 8.20
CA ILE A 219 -17.24 -1.37 6.79
C ILE A 219 -16.49 -2.65 6.44
N ILE A 220 -16.64 -3.11 5.21
CA ILE A 220 -15.67 -4.04 4.62
C ILE A 220 -14.60 -3.19 3.94
N LEU A 221 -13.45 -3.05 4.59
CA LEU A 221 -12.32 -2.30 4.05
C LEU A 221 -11.67 -3.11 2.93
N GLY A 222 -11.52 -2.48 1.77
CA GLY A 222 -10.72 -2.96 0.64
C GLY A 222 -9.93 -1.83 0.00
N VAL A 223 -9.34 -2.09 -1.17
CA VAL A 223 -8.56 -1.10 -1.95
C VAL A 223 -9.15 -1.00 -3.36
N ASP A 224 -9.34 0.22 -3.86
CA ASP A 224 -9.81 0.46 -5.23
C ASP A 224 -8.66 0.46 -6.26
N ARG A 225 -9.00 0.60 -7.55
CA ARG A 225 -8.04 0.62 -8.65
C ARG A 225 -7.04 1.78 -8.58
N ASP A 226 -7.45 2.88 -7.95
CA ASP A 226 -6.65 4.10 -7.81
C ASP A 226 -5.71 4.00 -6.58
N GLY A 227 -5.76 2.88 -5.86
CA GLY A 227 -4.96 2.60 -4.68
C GLY A 227 -5.50 3.28 -3.42
N TYR A 228 -6.78 3.65 -3.36
CA TYR A 228 -7.40 4.17 -2.14
C TYR A 228 -8.09 3.07 -1.34
N TYR A 229 -8.04 3.18 -0.02
CA TYR A 229 -8.91 2.37 0.83
C TYR A 229 -10.37 2.75 0.59
N VAL A 230 -11.22 1.76 0.37
CA VAL A 230 -12.67 1.94 0.14
C VAL A 230 -13.49 0.97 0.99
N ASP A 231 -14.76 1.31 1.23
CA ASP A 231 -15.75 0.41 1.83
C ASP A 231 -16.40 -0.54 0.80
N ASN A 232 -17.40 -1.32 1.23
CA ASN A 232 -18.19 -2.20 0.35
C ASN A 232 -19.08 -1.47 -0.66
N HIS A 233 -19.22 -0.15 -0.58
CA HIS A 233 -19.92 0.68 -1.57
C HIS A 233 -18.97 1.40 -2.53
N GLY A 234 -17.64 1.29 -2.32
CA GLY A 234 -16.62 2.00 -3.09
C GLY A 234 -16.35 3.42 -2.60
N TYR A 235 -16.87 3.84 -1.43
CA TYR A 235 -16.59 5.14 -0.84
C TYR A 235 -15.21 5.14 -0.19
N ARG A 236 -14.43 6.20 -0.43
CA ARG A 236 -13.05 6.29 0.06
C ARG A 236 -13.00 6.47 1.57
N VAL A 237 -12.22 5.65 2.25
CA VAL A 237 -12.00 5.75 3.69
C VAL A 237 -11.06 6.90 3.98
N THR A 238 -11.42 7.73 4.96
CA THR A 238 -10.62 8.91 5.34
C THR A 238 -9.89 8.71 6.67
N GLY A 239 -8.75 9.40 6.81
CA GLY A 239 -7.92 9.30 8.00
C GLY A 239 -6.75 10.27 8.00
N TYR A 240 -5.77 10.01 8.85
CA TYR A 240 -4.49 10.72 8.86
C TYR A 240 -3.42 9.92 8.13
N ALA A 241 -2.68 10.61 7.26
CA ALA A 241 -1.49 10.07 6.61
C ALA A 241 -0.27 10.17 7.54
N VAL A 242 0.79 9.48 7.16
CA VAL A 242 2.10 9.52 7.80
C VAL A 242 3.07 10.29 6.89
N ASP A 243 3.96 11.09 7.47
CA ASP A 243 5.02 11.79 6.76
C ASP A 243 6.20 10.87 6.41
N ALA A 244 7.19 11.40 5.70
CA ALA A 244 8.39 10.65 5.31
C ALA A 244 9.22 10.15 6.52
N GLY A 245 9.03 10.72 7.71
CA GLY A 245 9.69 10.32 8.95
C GLY A 245 8.91 9.30 9.77
N GLY A 246 7.78 8.79 9.25
CA GLY A 246 6.97 7.80 9.98
C GLY A 246 6.05 8.40 11.05
N SER A 247 5.84 9.73 11.06
CA SER A 247 4.97 10.43 12.02
C SER A 247 3.61 10.81 11.43
N ILE A 248 2.55 10.79 12.25
CA ILE A 248 1.19 11.15 11.83
C ILE A 248 1.09 12.65 11.50
N VAL A 249 0.52 12.95 10.33
CA VAL A 249 0.12 14.32 9.94
C VAL A 249 -1.37 14.48 10.25
N PRO A 250 -1.77 15.33 11.22
CA PRO A 250 -3.17 15.46 11.67
C PRO A 250 -4.02 16.29 10.70
N ALA A 251 -4.02 15.91 9.42
CA ALA A 251 -4.84 16.47 8.36
C ALA A 251 -5.63 15.33 7.70
N ARG A 252 -6.96 15.45 7.69
CA ARG A 252 -7.83 14.44 7.07
C ARG A 252 -7.57 14.37 5.57
N VAL A 253 -7.31 13.17 5.07
CA VAL A 253 -7.18 12.84 3.65
C VAL A 253 -7.94 11.56 3.33
N ASP A 254 -8.22 11.32 2.05
CA ASP A 254 -8.57 9.98 1.57
C ASP A 254 -7.32 9.11 1.69
N LEU A 255 -7.41 7.97 2.39
CA LEU A 255 -6.23 7.14 2.65
C LEU A 255 -5.90 6.31 1.40
N SER A 256 -4.68 6.46 0.90
CA SER A 256 -4.10 5.55 -0.10
C SER A 256 -3.52 4.32 0.57
N ALA A 257 -3.78 3.13 0.04
CA ALA A 257 -3.12 1.90 0.42
C ALA A 257 -1.73 1.76 -0.25
N VAL A 258 -0.77 1.15 0.44
CA VAL A 258 0.45 0.66 -0.21
C VAL A 258 0.16 -0.70 -0.80
N THR A 259 0.22 -0.80 -2.12
CA THR A 259 -0.10 -2.05 -2.82
C THR A 259 1.12 -2.85 -3.23
N THR A 260 2.32 -2.27 -3.16
CA THR A 260 3.58 -2.95 -3.50
C THR A 260 4.70 -2.62 -2.54
N GLU A 261 5.24 -1.40 -2.55
CA GLU A 261 6.48 -1.05 -1.85
C GLU A 261 6.34 0.22 -1.01
N VAL A 262 6.94 0.19 0.17
CA VAL A 262 7.14 1.37 1.03
C VAL A 262 8.49 1.98 0.71
N ALA A 263 8.50 3.29 0.45
CA ALA A 263 9.71 4.07 0.22
C ALA A 263 10.72 3.90 1.37
N PRO A 264 12.02 4.02 1.09
CA PRO A 264 13.04 3.97 2.14
C PRO A 264 12.87 5.11 3.14
N ILE A 265 13.28 4.85 4.38
CA ILE A 265 13.45 5.89 5.39
C ILE A 265 14.94 6.06 5.66
N ALA A 266 15.43 7.28 5.50
CA ALA A 266 16.80 7.62 5.87
C ALA A 266 16.97 7.52 7.39
N THR A 267 18.09 6.97 7.84
CA THR A 267 18.42 6.93 9.27
C THR A 267 18.48 8.35 9.85
N SER A 268 17.67 8.64 10.86
CA SER A 268 17.66 9.92 11.56
C SER A 268 18.11 9.77 13.02
N SER A 269 18.05 8.55 13.55
CA SER A 269 18.40 8.24 14.94
C SER A 269 19.13 6.90 15.07
N MET A 270 20.04 6.86 16.05
CA MET A 270 20.74 5.66 16.48
C MET A 270 20.73 5.59 18.01
N THR A 271 20.63 4.39 18.58
CA THR A 271 20.82 4.15 20.02
C THR A 271 21.97 3.18 20.22
N LEU A 272 22.81 3.45 21.23
CA LEU A 272 23.95 2.60 21.58
C LEU A 272 23.90 2.20 23.06
N ASP A 273 23.84 0.89 23.30
CA ASP A 273 24.05 0.24 24.59
C ASP A 273 25.38 -0.51 24.54
N ALA A 274 26.36 -0.01 25.30
CA ALA A 274 27.67 -0.61 25.40
C ALA A 274 28.31 -0.33 26.77
N ASN A 275 29.20 -1.22 27.18
CA ASN A 275 30.10 -0.99 28.31
C ASN A 275 31.50 -0.66 27.77
N LEU A 276 32.09 0.43 28.26
CA LEU A 276 33.50 0.77 28.01
C LEU A 276 34.38 0.24 29.15
N ASP A 277 35.59 -0.23 28.83
CA ASP A 277 36.50 -0.80 29.84
C ASP A 277 37.19 0.30 30.69
N PRO A 278 36.93 0.39 32.01
CA PRO A 278 37.61 1.33 32.90
C PRO A 278 39.11 1.05 33.02
N GLY A 279 39.57 -0.18 32.74
CA GLY A 279 40.96 -0.60 32.74
C GLY A 279 41.72 -0.31 31.45
N ALA A 280 41.05 0.08 30.36
CA ALA A 280 41.72 0.40 29.09
C ALA A 280 42.78 1.50 29.28
N GLY A 281 43.91 1.37 28.60
CA GLY A 281 44.94 2.42 28.49
C GLY A 281 44.63 3.39 27.35
N GLN A 282 45.38 4.49 27.27
CA GLN A 282 45.36 5.33 26.07
C GLN A 282 45.91 4.54 24.87
N PRO A 283 45.41 4.81 23.64
CA PRO A 283 46.02 4.29 22.43
C PRO A 283 47.50 4.71 22.32
N VAL A 284 48.30 3.87 21.67
CA VAL A 284 49.75 4.09 21.53
C VAL A 284 50.01 5.30 20.63
N ASN A 285 49.22 5.44 19.57
CA ASN A 285 49.21 6.62 18.73
C ASN A 285 48.32 7.69 19.39
N GLY A 286 48.96 8.75 19.90
CA GLY A 286 48.27 9.84 20.61
C GLY A 286 47.42 10.76 19.73
N THR A 287 47.43 10.57 18.40
CA THR A 287 46.57 11.29 17.45
C THR A 287 45.61 10.30 16.80
N PHE A 288 44.31 10.55 16.94
CA PHE A 288 43.29 9.71 16.32
C PHE A 288 43.39 9.71 14.78
N ASP A 289 43.40 8.52 14.20
CA ASP A 289 43.34 8.25 12.76
C ASP A 289 42.54 6.95 12.54
N LYS A 290 41.39 7.06 11.86
CA LYS A 290 40.47 5.93 11.65
C LYS A 290 41.12 4.73 10.95
N ASP A 291 42.17 4.99 10.16
CA ASP A 291 42.86 3.96 9.36
C ASP A 291 44.06 3.35 10.12
N GLN A 292 44.34 3.82 11.35
CA GLN A 292 45.39 3.31 12.24
C GLN A 292 44.78 2.67 13.48
N THR A 293 44.83 1.34 13.56
CA THR A 293 44.24 0.55 14.65
C THR A 293 44.88 0.78 16.02
N ASP A 294 46.06 1.41 16.08
CA ASP A 294 46.74 1.77 17.33
C ASP A 294 46.40 3.18 17.84
N SER A 295 45.47 3.89 17.17
CA SER A 295 45.05 5.26 17.49
C SER A 295 43.69 5.38 18.20
N TYR A 296 42.97 4.26 18.34
CA TYR A 296 41.69 4.17 19.05
C TYR A 296 41.64 2.90 19.90
N ASN A 297 40.71 2.86 20.86
CA ASN A 297 40.52 1.69 21.71
C ASN A 297 39.53 0.72 21.08
N GLU A 298 38.36 1.22 20.69
CA GLU A 298 37.25 0.42 20.24
C GLU A 298 36.54 1.12 19.08
N VAL A 299 35.99 0.33 18.15
CA VAL A 299 35.13 0.81 17.06
C VAL A 299 33.85 0.00 17.04
N VAL A 300 32.72 0.69 16.86
CA VAL A 300 31.40 0.07 16.64
C VAL A 300 30.90 0.52 15.28
N GLU A 301 30.54 -0.43 14.43
CA GLU A 301 29.99 -0.15 13.10
C GLU A 301 28.52 -0.56 13.03
N VAL A 302 27.70 0.25 12.38
CA VAL A 302 26.29 -0.04 12.10
C VAL A 302 25.94 0.37 10.68
N THR A 303 25.14 -0.46 10.02
CA THR A 303 24.56 -0.10 8.72
C THR A 303 23.47 0.94 8.91
N VAL A 304 23.60 2.07 8.23
CA VAL A 304 22.60 3.14 8.14
C VAL A 304 22.12 3.28 6.70
N TYR A 305 21.01 3.96 6.49
CA TYR A 305 20.39 4.11 5.16
C TYR A 305 20.19 5.57 4.81
N ASP A 306 20.43 5.95 3.56
CA ASP A 306 20.15 7.31 3.06
C ASP A 306 18.70 7.47 2.57
N SER A 307 18.37 8.65 2.05
CA SER A 307 17.02 8.96 1.53
C SER A 307 16.64 8.22 0.25
N LEU A 308 17.61 7.58 -0.43
CA LEU A 308 17.38 6.72 -1.59
C LEU A 308 17.32 5.23 -1.20
N GLY A 309 17.53 4.91 0.08
CA GLY A 309 17.57 3.55 0.61
C GLY A 309 18.90 2.84 0.39
N GLN A 310 19.95 3.56 -0.03
CA GLN A 310 21.29 3.01 -0.14
C GLN A 310 21.87 2.78 1.27
N ALA A 311 22.51 1.62 1.45
CA ALA A 311 23.20 1.29 2.69
C ALA A 311 24.56 2.00 2.77
N HIS A 312 24.87 2.53 3.94
CA HIS A 312 26.11 3.18 4.33
C HIS A 312 26.59 2.63 5.67
N THR A 313 27.84 2.91 6.03
CA THR A 313 28.41 2.49 7.32
C THR A 313 28.58 3.69 8.23
N ALA A 314 27.92 3.68 9.39
CA ALA A 314 28.26 4.60 10.48
C ALA A 314 29.24 3.92 11.43
N ALA A 315 30.40 4.53 11.67
CA ALA A 315 31.45 4.01 12.55
C ALA A 315 31.68 4.94 13.75
N LEU A 316 31.62 4.38 14.95
CA LEU A 316 31.77 5.06 16.23
C LEU A 316 33.09 4.62 16.89
N TYR A 317 34.08 5.51 16.95
CA TYR A 317 35.39 5.24 17.52
C TYR A 317 35.50 5.83 18.92
N PHE A 318 35.82 4.97 19.90
CA PHE A 318 36.08 5.36 21.28
C PHE A 318 37.58 5.45 21.52
N VAL A 319 38.03 6.60 22.02
CA VAL A 319 39.43 6.91 22.30
C VAL A 319 39.55 7.33 23.75
N LYS A 320 40.25 6.54 24.56
CA LYS A 320 40.44 6.83 25.97
C LYS A 320 41.47 7.93 26.17
N THR A 321 41.14 8.88 27.04
CA THR A 321 42.02 10.00 27.35
C THR A 321 42.97 9.67 28.51
N ALA A 322 43.91 10.58 28.79
CA ALA A 322 44.82 10.46 29.94
C ALA A 322 44.08 10.70 31.27
N VAL A 323 42.87 11.27 31.21
CA VAL A 323 42.02 11.53 32.35
C VAL A 323 41.10 10.34 32.54
N ALA A 324 41.07 9.79 33.76
CA ALA A 324 40.18 8.69 34.12
C ALA A 324 38.71 9.07 33.83
N ASP A 325 37.92 8.06 33.44
CA ASP A 325 36.49 8.19 33.17
C ASP A 325 36.11 9.13 32.01
N ILE A 326 37.07 9.57 31.19
CA ILE A 326 36.84 10.44 30.03
C ILE A 326 37.30 9.78 28.72
N TRP A 327 36.40 9.77 27.75
CA TRP A 327 36.59 9.25 26.40
C TRP A 327 36.26 10.31 25.36
N HIS A 328 36.93 10.26 24.22
CA HIS A 328 36.52 10.95 23.01
C HIS A 328 35.78 9.96 22.10
N LEU A 329 34.62 10.38 21.61
CA LEU A 329 33.82 9.66 20.62
C LEU A 329 33.93 10.39 19.28
N TYR A 330 34.55 9.74 18.29
CA TYR A 330 34.54 10.17 16.90
C TYR A 330 33.49 9.36 16.15
N ALA A 331 32.78 9.99 15.22
CA ALA A 331 31.82 9.32 14.37
C ALA A 331 32.11 9.59 12.90
N TYR A 332 31.97 8.57 12.07
CA TYR A 332 32.11 8.65 10.63
C TYR A 332 30.85 8.11 9.96
N PHE A 333 30.48 8.74 8.86
CA PHE A 333 29.52 8.24 7.88
C PHE A 333 30.32 7.89 6.63
N ASP A 334 30.47 6.61 6.35
CA ASP A 334 31.48 6.04 5.45
C ASP A 334 32.87 6.63 5.79
N ASP A 335 33.50 7.36 4.86
CA ASP A 335 34.77 8.04 5.07
C ASP A 335 34.64 9.50 5.55
N THR A 336 33.42 9.99 5.76
CA THR A 336 33.15 11.38 6.14
C THR A 336 33.05 11.53 7.65
N LEU A 337 33.94 12.34 8.24
CA LEU A 337 33.88 12.67 9.66
C LEU A 337 32.59 13.45 9.99
N MET A 338 31.79 12.92 10.91
CA MET A 338 30.61 13.58 11.45
C MET A 338 31.01 14.54 12.57
N ARG A 339 30.43 15.73 12.59
CA ARG A 339 30.77 16.81 13.53
C ARG A 339 29.55 17.22 14.35
N VAL A 340 29.78 17.90 15.47
CA VAL A 340 28.71 18.58 16.23
C VAL A 340 29.12 20.03 16.43
N GLY A 341 28.41 20.96 15.79
CA GLY A 341 28.78 22.37 15.83
C GLY A 341 30.23 22.60 15.36
N GLY A 342 30.71 21.81 14.41
CA GLY A 342 32.08 21.83 13.91
C GLY A 342 33.12 21.07 14.74
N ALA A 343 32.81 20.59 15.95
CA ALA A 343 33.72 19.77 16.75
C ALA A 343 33.89 18.37 16.14
N ALA A 344 35.14 17.87 16.10
CA ALA A 344 35.50 16.59 15.48
C ALA A 344 35.15 15.35 16.33
N PHE A 345 34.99 15.54 17.64
CA PHE A 345 34.65 14.46 18.58
C PHE A 345 33.78 15.00 19.70
N GLN A 346 33.07 14.09 20.35
CA GLN A 346 32.31 14.36 21.58
C GLN A 346 33.06 13.84 22.80
N VAL A 347 32.96 14.57 23.91
CA VAL A 347 33.51 14.12 25.19
C VAL A 347 32.45 13.31 25.92
N VAL A 348 32.74 12.03 26.15
CA VAL A 348 31.90 11.10 26.90
C VAL A 348 32.53 10.93 28.28
N THR A 349 31.77 11.25 29.34
CA THR A 349 32.25 11.17 30.72
C THR A 349 31.41 10.23 31.55
N PHE A 350 32.04 9.59 32.53
CA PHE A 350 31.37 8.70 33.48
C PHE A 350 31.57 9.17 34.92
N ALA A 351 30.61 8.86 35.79
CA ALA A 351 30.72 9.05 37.23
C ALA A 351 30.15 7.81 37.93
N GLY A 352 30.99 7.10 38.69
CA GLY A 352 30.58 5.85 39.35
C GLY A 352 30.14 4.76 38.37
N GLY A 353 30.65 4.78 37.13
CA GLY A 353 30.33 3.80 36.08
C GLY A 353 29.08 4.14 35.23
N ALA A 354 28.34 5.19 35.55
CA ALA A 354 27.21 5.68 34.77
C ALA A 354 27.60 6.90 33.92
N LEU A 355 26.95 7.08 32.77
CA LEU A 355 27.12 8.26 31.92
C LEU A 355 26.82 9.57 32.69
N SER A 356 27.69 10.56 32.55
CA SER A 356 27.54 11.89 33.17
C SER A 356 27.60 13.06 32.18
N SER A 357 27.95 12.81 30.91
CA SER A 357 27.91 13.78 29.80
C SER A 357 26.52 13.84 29.14
N SER A 358 26.37 14.66 28.09
CA SER A 358 25.15 14.67 27.27
C SER A 358 24.87 13.27 26.72
N ALA A 359 23.62 12.82 26.86
CA ALA A 359 23.19 11.51 26.39
C ALA A 359 22.71 11.52 24.94
N SER A 360 22.28 12.68 24.43
CA SER A 360 21.89 12.85 23.04
C SER A 360 22.92 13.69 22.30
N ILE A 361 23.39 13.18 21.16
CA ILE A 361 24.40 13.77 20.30
C ILE A 361 23.79 13.95 18.92
N GLY A 362 23.38 15.18 18.58
CA GLY A 362 22.91 15.52 17.25
C GLY A 362 24.07 15.91 16.34
N TYR A 363 24.41 15.07 15.36
CA TYR A 363 25.45 15.37 14.39
C TYR A 363 24.97 16.36 13.32
N ASP A 364 25.89 17.21 12.87
CA ASP A 364 25.72 18.09 11.73
C ASP A 364 25.40 17.25 10.48
N ALA A 365 24.58 17.79 9.57
CA ALA A 365 24.15 17.07 8.38
C ALA A 365 25.34 16.71 7.46
N VAL A 366 25.39 15.44 7.04
CA VAL A 366 26.35 14.92 6.05
C VAL A 366 25.78 15.14 4.65
N MET A 367 26.57 15.78 3.78
CA MET A 367 26.25 15.94 2.36
C MET A 367 26.63 14.68 1.60
N LEU A 368 25.68 14.04 0.92
CA LEU A 368 25.91 12.85 0.12
C LEU A 368 26.19 13.21 -1.35
N THR A 369 26.99 12.39 -2.04
CA THR A 369 27.43 12.66 -3.43
C THR A 369 26.66 11.85 -4.48
N ASN A 370 25.80 10.94 -4.04
CA ASN A 370 24.99 10.04 -4.86
C ASN A 370 23.62 10.64 -5.26
N GLY A 371 23.35 11.89 -4.91
CA GLY A 371 22.08 12.56 -5.18
C GLY A 371 21.01 12.36 -4.09
N ALA A 372 21.34 11.67 -2.99
CA ALA A 372 20.49 11.63 -1.81
C ALA A 372 20.45 12.98 -1.07
N GLU A 373 19.40 13.17 -0.27
CA GLU A 373 19.24 14.33 0.60
C GLU A 373 20.34 14.37 1.67
N SER A 374 20.64 15.58 2.17
CA SER A 374 21.61 15.72 3.26
C SER A 374 21.04 15.12 4.55
N GLN A 375 21.86 14.37 5.28
CA GLN A 375 21.39 13.52 6.36
C GLN A 375 22.00 13.93 7.70
N ALA A 376 21.16 14.31 8.66
CA ALA A 376 21.54 14.51 10.05
C ALA A 376 21.12 13.29 10.87
N ILE A 377 22.00 12.83 11.77
CA ILE A 377 21.73 11.66 12.62
C ILE A 377 21.91 12.05 14.08
N THR A 378 20.95 11.69 14.91
CA THR A 378 21.04 11.82 16.38
C THR A 378 21.44 10.50 17.00
N LEU A 379 22.55 10.46 17.73
CA LEU A 379 22.99 9.30 18.51
C LEU A 379 22.57 9.47 19.98
N ASP A 380 21.80 8.52 20.49
CA ASP A 380 21.50 8.37 21.91
C ASP A 380 22.48 7.36 22.55
N VAL A 381 23.27 7.86 23.49
CA VAL A 381 24.26 7.10 24.27
C VAL A 381 23.86 6.94 25.72
N THR A 382 22.59 7.17 26.09
CA THR A 382 22.09 7.07 27.48
C THR A 382 22.47 5.75 28.15
N ALA A 383 22.49 4.65 27.38
CA ALA A 383 22.79 3.31 27.86
C ALA A 383 24.30 2.98 27.93
N LEU A 384 25.19 3.94 27.63
CA LEU A 384 26.62 3.73 27.84
C LEU A 384 26.95 3.59 29.32
N THR A 385 27.78 2.60 29.62
CA THR A 385 28.29 2.34 30.97
C THR A 385 29.81 2.19 30.98
N GLN A 386 30.40 2.29 32.16
CA GLN A 386 31.80 1.98 32.41
C GLN A 386 31.92 1.16 33.70
N ALA A 387 31.36 -0.04 33.67
CA ALA A 387 31.48 -1.03 34.73
C ALA A 387 32.84 -1.74 34.65
N GLY A 388 33.28 -2.36 35.75
CA GLY A 388 34.54 -3.13 35.85
C GLY A 388 34.54 -4.42 35.02
N ALA A 389 34.35 -4.30 33.72
CA ALA A 389 34.29 -5.36 32.72
C ALA A 389 34.91 -4.86 31.40
N ALA A 390 35.25 -5.81 30.51
CA ALA A 390 35.78 -5.50 29.19
C ALA A 390 34.75 -4.76 28.30
N PHE A 391 35.23 -4.21 27.19
CA PHE A 391 34.37 -3.60 26.19
C PHE A 391 33.35 -4.61 25.64
N VAL A 392 32.08 -4.20 25.56
CA VAL A 392 31.02 -4.99 24.94
C VAL A 392 29.93 -4.08 24.42
N VAL A 393 29.43 -4.38 23.22
CA VAL A 393 28.21 -3.79 22.66
C VAL A 393 27.06 -4.74 22.96
N ASN A 394 26.08 -4.28 23.74
CA ASN A 394 24.88 -5.05 24.05
C ASN A 394 23.82 -4.86 22.96
N ALA A 395 23.65 -3.63 22.47
CA ALA A 395 22.75 -3.31 21.38
C ALA A 395 23.17 -2.05 20.62
N ILE A 396 22.96 -2.06 19.31
CA ILE A 396 22.97 -0.86 18.47
C ILE A 396 21.77 -0.92 17.53
N VAL A 397 20.92 0.11 17.55
CA VAL A 397 19.66 0.13 16.79
C VAL A 397 19.55 1.46 16.05
N GLN A 398 18.98 1.42 14.84
CA GLN A 398 18.74 2.60 14.02
C GLN A 398 17.36 2.52 13.33
N ASP A 399 16.81 3.67 12.95
CA ASP A 399 15.42 3.84 12.48
C ASP A 399 15.23 3.76 10.95
N GLY A 400 16.28 3.96 10.16
CA GLY A 400 16.25 3.90 8.71
C GLY A 400 16.14 2.49 8.13
N TYR A 401 15.70 2.37 6.87
CA TYR A 401 15.58 1.11 6.16
C TYR A 401 15.45 1.33 4.64
N PRO A 402 15.87 0.34 3.82
CA PRO A 402 15.74 0.43 2.36
C PRO A 402 14.28 0.18 1.94
N VAL A 403 13.98 0.33 0.66
CA VAL A 403 12.66 -0.04 0.10
C VAL A 403 12.26 -1.45 0.55
N GLY A 404 10.98 -1.63 0.90
CA GLY A 404 10.44 -2.90 1.35
C GLY A 404 9.05 -3.14 0.80
N ALA A 405 8.82 -4.33 0.25
CA ALA A 405 7.50 -4.72 -0.23
C ALA A 405 6.59 -5.05 0.95
N VAL A 406 5.31 -4.69 0.90
CA VAL A 406 4.34 -5.03 1.95
C VAL A 406 4.09 -6.53 1.96
N THR A 407 4.27 -7.16 3.11
CA THR A 407 3.99 -8.59 3.32
C THR A 407 2.70 -8.80 4.09
N THR A 408 2.46 -7.99 5.12
CA THR A 408 1.25 -8.07 5.94
C THR A 408 0.75 -6.68 6.30
N THR A 409 -0.56 -6.47 6.28
CA THR A 409 -1.20 -5.28 6.84
C THR A 409 -1.88 -5.65 8.16
N HIS A 410 -1.77 -4.78 9.14
CA HIS A 410 -2.43 -4.90 10.44
C HIS A 410 -3.25 -3.65 10.70
N ILE A 411 -4.44 -3.80 11.27
CA ILE A 411 -5.27 -2.68 11.72
C ILE A 411 -5.47 -2.81 13.22
N ALA A 412 -4.90 -1.87 13.96
CA ALA A 412 -4.98 -1.83 15.41
C ALA A 412 -6.30 -1.20 15.89
N ALA A 413 -6.66 -1.46 17.16
CA ALA A 413 -7.91 -0.98 17.74
C ALA A 413 -7.99 0.55 17.89
N ASN A 414 -6.85 1.23 17.89
CA ASN A 414 -6.72 2.69 17.84
C ASN A 414 -6.73 3.25 16.40
N GLY A 415 -7.03 2.40 15.41
CA GLY A 415 -7.11 2.76 13.99
C GLY A 415 -5.79 2.84 13.25
N GLU A 416 -4.65 2.55 13.89
CA GLU A 416 -3.37 2.54 13.17
C GLU A 416 -3.34 1.39 12.16
N ILE A 417 -3.04 1.74 10.90
CA ILE A 417 -2.70 0.80 9.84
C ILE A 417 -1.19 0.63 9.88
N ARG A 418 -0.73 -0.60 10.18
CA ARG A 418 0.69 -0.94 10.31
C ARG A 418 1.07 -2.03 9.33
N LEU A 419 2.29 -1.95 8.80
CA LEU A 419 2.78 -2.82 7.74
C LEU A 419 3.97 -3.65 8.23
N ASP A 420 3.97 -4.93 7.86
CA ASP A 420 5.18 -5.74 7.83
C ASP A 420 5.75 -5.71 6.41
N LEU A 421 7.08 -5.63 6.31
CA LEU A 421 7.79 -5.41 5.06
C LEU A 421 8.79 -6.54 4.80
N SER A 422 9.07 -6.79 3.52
CA SER A 422 10.01 -7.82 3.05
C SER A 422 11.46 -7.55 3.44
N ASN A 423 11.80 -6.30 3.79
CA ASN A 423 13.11 -5.88 4.29
C ASN A 423 13.31 -6.21 5.79
N GLY A 424 12.39 -6.95 6.42
CA GLY A 424 12.46 -7.39 7.80
C GLY A 424 11.92 -6.39 8.83
N ARG A 425 11.43 -5.22 8.40
CA ARG A 425 10.71 -4.30 9.28
C ARG A 425 9.30 -4.81 9.55
N SER A 426 8.89 -4.78 10.81
CA SER A 426 7.54 -5.17 11.24
C SER A 426 6.88 -4.02 11.98
N GLY A 427 5.57 -3.88 11.81
CA GLY A 427 4.77 -2.86 12.48
C GLY A 427 5.15 -1.41 12.09
N VAL A 428 5.53 -1.16 10.85
CA VAL A 428 5.76 0.19 10.32
C VAL A 428 4.42 0.94 10.28
N LEU A 429 4.32 2.09 10.96
CA LEU A 429 3.10 2.91 10.92
C LEU A 429 2.94 3.53 9.55
N TYR A 430 1.77 3.36 8.92
CA TYR A 430 1.53 3.83 7.56
C TYR A 430 0.38 4.85 7.46
N ALA A 431 -0.69 4.65 8.23
CA ALA A 431 -1.80 5.58 8.30
C ALA A 431 -2.56 5.38 9.62
N GLN A 432 -3.48 6.28 9.92
CA GLN A 432 -4.42 6.09 11.02
C GLN A 432 -5.86 6.41 10.58
N LEU A 433 -6.75 5.46 10.80
CA LEU A 433 -8.19 5.63 10.63
C LEU A 433 -8.75 6.62 11.66
N LEU A 434 -9.77 7.37 11.26
CA LEU A 434 -10.51 8.29 12.13
C LEU A 434 -11.95 7.83 12.30
N LEU A 435 -12.53 8.19 13.45
CA LEU A 435 -13.96 8.06 13.69
C LEU A 435 -14.60 9.43 13.85
N ALA A 436 -15.78 9.60 13.26
CA ALA A 436 -16.64 10.75 13.44
C ALA A 436 -17.62 10.50 14.58
N LYS A 437 -17.78 11.49 15.46
CA LYS A 437 -18.88 11.56 16.43
C LYS A 437 -19.80 12.73 16.13
N PHE A 438 -21.06 12.58 16.54
CA PHE A 438 -22.11 13.57 16.36
C PHE A 438 -22.78 13.84 17.71
N ALA A 439 -23.18 15.09 17.94
CA ALA A 439 -23.95 15.43 19.13
C ALA A 439 -25.34 14.74 19.10
N GLY A 440 -25.96 14.68 17.92
CA GLY A 440 -27.22 13.99 17.68
C GLY A 440 -27.03 12.79 16.75
N ALA A 441 -26.29 11.76 17.17
CA ALA A 441 -26.02 10.59 16.31
C ALA A 441 -27.29 9.88 15.79
N GLY A 442 -28.38 9.88 16.57
CA GLY A 442 -29.67 9.32 16.15
C GLY A 442 -30.46 10.18 15.15
N GLU A 443 -29.97 11.37 14.84
CA GLU A 443 -30.59 12.34 13.91
C GLU A 443 -29.84 12.41 12.58
N LEU A 444 -28.92 11.47 12.32
CA LEU A 444 -28.28 11.34 11.00
C LEU A 444 -29.32 10.89 9.96
N ASP A 445 -29.26 11.47 8.77
CA ASP A 445 -30.17 11.09 7.69
C ASP A 445 -29.63 9.80 7.01
N PRO A 446 -30.47 8.78 6.79
CA PRO A 446 -30.03 7.58 6.08
C PRO A 446 -29.73 7.91 4.62
N SER A 447 -28.66 7.34 4.09
CA SER A 447 -28.34 7.38 2.66
C SER A 447 -29.24 6.43 1.86
N GLY A 448 -29.18 6.53 0.54
CA GLY A 448 -29.93 5.64 -0.37
C GLY A 448 -29.43 4.18 -0.40
N ASP A 449 -28.27 3.90 0.18
CA ASP A 449 -27.63 2.56 0.23
C ASP A 449 -27.99 1.75 1.49
N ALA A 450 -28.84 2.27 2.37
CA ALA A 450 -29.38 1.62 3.58
C ALA A 450 -28.37 1.24 4.69
N GLU A 451 -27.06 1.34 4.43
CA GLU A 451 -26.00 1.05 5.40
C GLU A 451 -25.32 2.34 5.89
N THR A 452 -25.18 3.35 5.03
CA THR A 452 -24.51 4.60 5.38
C THR A 452 -25.48 5.71 5.76
N TYR A 453 -24.94 6.73 6.43
CA TYR A 453 -25.66 7.92 6.85
C TYR A 453 -24.96 9.19 6.38
N VAL A 454 -25.71 10.28 6.26
CA VAL A 454 -25.20 11.62 6.01
C VAL A 454 -25.57 12.58 7.14
N GLN A 455 -24.79 13.65 7.27
CA GLN A 455 -25.01 14.68 8.28
C GLN A 455 -26.34 15.42 8.05
N SER A 456 -27.12 15.62 9.11
CA SER A 456 -28.29 16.49 9.13
C SER A 456 -28.04 17.76 9.96
N ALA A 457 -28.97 18.73 9.88
CA ALA A 457 -28.92 19.90 10.77
C ALA A 457 -29.11 19.51 12.25
N ALA A 458 -29.88 18.45 12.53
CA ALA A 458 -30.18 17.99 13.87
C ALA A 458 -29.05 17.11 14.46
N SER A 459 -28.30 16.39 13.62
CA SER A 459 -27.13 15.62 14.09
C SER A 459 -25.98 16.50 14.56
N GLY A 460 -25.91 17.73 14.02
CA GLY A 460 -24.78 18.63 14.16
C GLY A 460 -23.60 18.23 13.26
N ALA A 461 -22.53 19.00 13.29
CA ALA A 461 -21.31 18.73 12.52
C ALA A 461 -20.54 17.53 13.09
N PRO A 462 -19.85 16.75 12.24
CA PRO A 462 -18.97 15.67 12.70
C PRO A 462 -17.79 16.26 13.49
N VAL A 463 -17.44 15.61 14.59
CA VAL A 463 -16.15 15.80 15.26
C VAL A 463 -15.31 14.55 15.00
N LEU A 464 -14.17 14.73 14.33
CA LEU A 464 -13.27 13.63 14.00
C LEU A 464 -12.21 13.49 15.09
N ASP A 465 -11.93 12.25 15.47
CA ASP A 465 -10.93 11.94 16.48
C ASP A 465 -10.41 10.50 16.27
N VAL A 466 -9.30 10.17 16.92
CA VAL A 466 -8.70 8.83 16.81
C VAL A 466 -9.51 7.81 17.62
N PRO A 467 -9.67 6.57 17.13
CA PRO A 467 -10.31 5.51 17.89
C PRO A 467 -9.65 5.31 19.27
N GLY A 468 -10.46 5.11 20.30
CA GLY A 468 -10.01 4.97 21.69
C GLY A 468 -9.71 6.29 22.41
N ALA A 469 -9.78 7.45 21.74
CA ALA A 469 -9.78 8.75 22.42
C ALA A 469 -11.01 8.91 23.33
N SER A 470 -11.00 9.93 24.20
CA SER A 470 -12.08 10.13 25.17
C SER A 470 -13.44 10.29 24.48
N GLY A 471 -14.37 9.37 24.80
CA GLY A 471 -15.70 9.34 24.18
C GLY A 471 -15.70 8.97 22.70
N VAL A 472 -14.67 8.24 22.23
CA VAL A 472 -14.60 7.63 20.89
C VAL A 472 -14.46 6.11 21.09
N GLY A 473 -15.21 5.33 20.33
CA GLY A 473 -15.11 3.88 20.29
C GLY A 473 -13.74 3.40 19.78
N VAL A 474 -13.50 2.11 19.90
CA VAL A 474 -12.34 1.44 19.30
C VAL A 474 -12.74 0.68 18.05
N ILE A 475 -11.78 0.32 17.21
CA ILE A 475 -12.02 -0.51 16.03
C ILE A 475 -11.79 -1.98 16.39
N SER A 476 -12.70 -2.84 15.98
CA SER A 476 -12.46 -4.27 15.84
C SER A 476 -12.19 -4.57 14.37
N ALA A 477 -11.09 -5.26 14.08
CA ALA A 477 -10.69 -5.62 12.73
C ALA A 477 -10.55 -7.14 12.63
N THR A 478 -11.20 -7.73 11.63
CA THR A 478 -11.04 -9.15 11.28
C THR A 478 -10.57 -9.25 9.83
N ALA A 479 -9.37 -9.81 9.62
CA ALA A 479 -8.88 -10.07 8.27
C ALA A 479 -9.76 -11.14 7.60
N ARG A 480 -10.06 -10.95 6.31
CA ARG A 480 -10.84 -11.91 5.51
C ARG A 480 -9.98 -12.92 4.79
#